data_AF-A0A926ZS92-F1
#
_entry.id   AF-A0A926ZS92-F1
#
_cell.length_a   1.000
_cell.length_b   1.000
_cell.length_c   1.000
_cell.angle_alpha   90.00
_cell.angle_beta   90.00
_cell.angle_gamma   90.00
#
_symmetry.space_group_name_H-M   'P 1'
#
loop_
_entity.id
_entity.type
_entity.pdbx_description
1 polymer ?
#
loop_
_entity_poly.entity_id
_entity_poly.type
_entity_poly.pdbx_seq_one_letter_code
_entity_poly.pdbx_strand_id
1 'polypeptide(L)'
;MVNSNTVVLNSKGWYLNALPSTLLGTWTNDEDVVSVNTDDDIAIEVNSDVTVNTLEGDDKISGTSTSVGNNDDGNIDDIGIANAGTINTGKGNDRLTGTGNFTGIYNAYKSTINTGADHDTIIATGNYVGIYNQGTINTDDGDDTITVTGNYAGVYNLNRINTGKGKDIITGSGTNNGIWNDYASKIDTGSGDDIITGTTDGESGIINFKLFKLDGTTIDGIIDTGTGNDTITGTGGLNGIGNGGTINTGTGNDTVSGTGQNGIQNSGTINTGTGNDTITGIGNNGIDNSGTIRTEAGNDIVDGLTGGFVGNGSIIVGDGNDIVKGFGGGFFDGGNGKDQLLFDFGTYTVSGSANSAGFYTISNGITDMLVQNFDLISSTNNPATIFSFSSVIGQTFTV
;
A
#
# COMPACT_ATOMS: atom_id res chain seq x y z
N MET A 1 43.60 -10.59 -7.87
CA MET A 1 42.32 -11.20 -8.24
C MET A 1 41.68 -11.59 -6.94
N VAL A 2 40.71 -10.80 -6.49
CA VAL A 2 39.89 -11.17 -5.34
C VAL A 2 38.97 -12.28 -5.87
N ASN A 3 38.97 -13.44 -5.24
CA ASN A 3 38.04 -14.50 -5.63
C ASN A 3 36.66 -14.01 -5.20
N SER A 4 35.78 -13.74 -6.17
CA SER A 4 34.39 -13.45 -5.86
C SER A 4 33.70 -14.73 -5.41
N ASN A 5 32.97 -14.60 -4.30
CA ASN A 5 32.09 -15.59 -3.72
C ASN A 5 30.63 -15.39 -4.17
N THR A 6 30.34 -14.40 -5.01
CA THR A 6 29.04 -14.21 -5.68
C THR A 6 28.64 -15.47 -6.45
N VAL A 7 27.36 -15.84 -6.33
CA VAL A 7 26.76 -16.89 -7.14
C VAL A 7 25.95 -16.27 -8.28
N VAL A 8 26.23 -16.72 -9.49
CA VAL A 8 25.48 -16.32 -10.69
C VAL A 8 24.50 -17.42 -11.06
N LEU A 9 23.22 -17.07 -11.19
CA LEU A 9 22.19 -17.97 -11.69
C LEU A 9 22.07 -17.84 -13.21
N ASN A 10 21.82 -18.95 -13.90
CA ASN A 10 21.42 -18.94 -15.31
C ASN A 10 20.46 -20.08 -15.65
N SER A 11 20.13 -20.21 -16.93
CA SER A 11 19.18 -21.20 -17.43
C SER A 11 19.59 -22.67 -17.25
N LYS A 12 20.83 -22.96 -16.84
CA LYS A 12 21.36 -24.31 -16.64
C LYS A 12 21.57 -24.69 -15.18
N GLY A 13 21.63 -23.70 -14.28
CA GLY A 13 21.96 -23.92 -12.88
C GLY A 13 22.59 -22.69 -12.24
N TRP A 14 23.27 -22.91 -11.11
CA TRP A 14 23.95 -21.87 -10.34
C TRP A 14 25.45 -22.11 -10.27
N TYR A 15 26.22 -21.03 -10.34
CA TYR A 15 27.66 -21.06 -10.53
C TYR A 15 28.37 -20.13 -9.55
N LEU A 16 29.49 -20.57 -8.99
CA LEU A 16 30.42 -19.67 -8.29
C LEU A 16 31.14 -18.79 -9.33
N ASN A 17 31.11 -17.47 -9.12
CA ASN A 17 31.74 -16.47 -9.98
C ASN A 17 33.27 -16.39 -9.78
N ALA A 18 33.94 -17.54 -9.90
CA ALA A 18 35.39 -17.65 -9.88
C ALA A 18 35.96 -17.75 -11.31
N LEU A 19 37.28 -17.65 -11.46
CA LEU A 19 37.97 -17.93 -12.72
C LEU A 19 38.83 -19.20 -12.55
N PRO A 20 38.44 -20.35 -13.16
CA PRO A 20 37.23 -20.56 -13.97
C PRO A 20 35.94 -20.67 -13.12
N SER A 21 34.79 -20.42 -13.74
CA SER A 21 33.51 -20.54 -13.05
C SER A 21 33.22 -22.00 -12.69
N THR A 22 32.61 -22.21 -11.52
CA THR A 22 32.36 -23.55 -10.99
C THR A 22 30.86 -23.80 -10.89
N LEU A 23 30.35 -24.85 -11.56
CA LEU A 23 28.97 -25.29 -11.43
C LEU A 23 28.73 -25.83 -10.01
N LEU A 24 27.73 -25.29 -9.32
CA LEU A 24 27.36 -25.68 -7.97
C LEU A 24 26.14 -26.62 -7.94
N GLY A 25 25.24 -26.48 -8.91
CA GLY A 25 24.12 -27.39 -9.15
C GLY A 25 23.28 -26.98 -10.35
N THR A 26 22.26 -27.79 -10.66
CA THR A 26 21.40 -27.66 -11.84
C THR A 26 19.95 -27.70 -11.41
N TRP A 27 19.09 -26.98 -12.13
CA TRP A 27 17.65 -26.97 -11.87
C TRP A 27 16.99 -28.33 -12.17
N THR A 28 16.04 -28.75 -11.34
CA THR A 28 15.33 -30.03 -11.41
C THR A 28 13.84 -29.86 -11.17
N ASN A 29 13.03 -30.92 -11.37
CA ASN A 29 11.60 -30.88 -11.00
C ASN A 29 11.35 -31.32 -9.55
N ASP A 30 12.40 -31.31 -8.73
CA ASP A 30 12.38 -31.56 -7.30
C ASP A 30 12.81 -30.24 -6.61
N GLU A 31 12.65 -30.14 -5.29
CA GLU A 31 13.13 -28.98 -4.53
C GLU A 31 14.61 -28.66 -4.82
N ASP A 32 14.85 -27.48 -5.41
CA ASP A 32 16.17 -26.91 -5.62
C ASP A 32 16.49 -25.88 -4.53
N VAL A 33 17.67 -26.02 -3.91
CA VAL A 33 18.10 -25.13 -2.82
C VAL A 33 19.40 -24.42 -3.19
N VAL A 34 19.31 -23.12 -3.40
CA VAL A 34 20.44 -22.20 -3.53
C VAL A 34 20.55 -21.36 -2.27
N SER A 35 21.65 -21.50 -1.53
CA SER A 35 21.89 -20.74 -0.31
C SER A 35 23.32 -20.18 -0.31
N VAL A 36 23.41 -18.85 -0.25
CA VAL A 36 24.66 -18.11 -0.38
C VAL A 36 24.79 -17.14 0.78
N ASN A 37 25.94 -17.17 1.43
CA ASN A 37 26.35 -16.17 2.42
C ASN A 37 27.77 -15.74 2.09
N THR A 38 27.96 -14.46 1.82
CA THR A 38 29.23 -13.91 1.35
C THR A 38 29.47 -12.51 1.87
N ASP A 39 30.74 -12.16 1.98
CA ASP A 39 31.27 -10.82 2.19
C ASP A 39 31.48 -10.02 0.90
N ASP A 40 31.07 -10.54 -0.26
CA ASP A 40 31.02 -9.82 -1.53
C ASP A 40 29.82 -8.86 -1.57
N ASP A 41 29.94 -7.82 -2.39
CA ASP A 41 28.90 -6.80 -2.55
C ASP A 41 27.56 -7.37 -3.06
N ILE A 42 27.59 -8.49 -3.79
CA ILE A 42 26.39 -9.18 -4.26
C ILE A 42 26.48 -10.66 -3.90
N ALA A 43 25.46 -11.19 -3.21
CA ALA A 43 25.41 -12.61 -2.91
C ALA A 43 24.92 -13.45 -4.08
N ILE A 44 23.77 -13.09 -4.67
CA ILE A 44 23.22 -13.74 -5.85
C ILE A 44 22.99 -12.72 -6.95
N GLU A 45 23.49 -13.03 -8.15
CA GLU A 45 23.34 -12.19 -9.33
C GLU A 45 22.61 -12.94 -10.46
N VAL A 46 21.64 -12.27 -11.06
CA VAL A 46 21.03 -12.67 -12.34
C VAL A 46 21.28 -11.57 -13.35
N ASN A 47 22.16 -11.86 -14.31
CA ASN A 47 22.57 -10.90 -15.33
C ASN A 47 21.42 -10.50 -16.27
N SER A 48 21.55 -9.32 -16.88
CA SER A 48 20.69 -8.93 -17.99
C SER A 48 20.73 -9.97 -19.11
N ASP A 49 19.60 -10.20 -19.77
CA ASP A 49 19.41 -11.23 -20.82
C ASP A 49 19.44 -12.69 -20.33
N VAL A 50 19.53 -12.93 -19.02
CA VAL A 50 19.44 -14.27 -18.43
C VAL A 50 18.02 -14.55 -17.96
N THR A 51 17.52 -15.74 -18.30
CA THR A 51 16.33 -16.33 -17.68
C THR A 51 16.74 -17.52 -16.84
N VAL A 52 16.46 -17.42 -15.54
CA VAL A 52 16.49 -18.52 -14.57
C VAL A 52 15.10 -19.16 -14.55
N ASN A 53 15.07 -20.48 -14.57
CA ASN A 53 13.86 -21.27 -14.44
C ASN A 53 14.19 -22.44 -13.51
N THR A 54 13.67 -22.42 -12.28
CA THR A 54 13.96 -23.47 -11.28
C THR A 54 13.11 -24.72 -11.49
N LEU A 55 12.01 -24.59 -12.23
CA LEU A 55 11.12 -25.65 -12.76
C LEU A 55 9.93 -25.95 -11.84
N GLU A 56 9.70 -27.21 -11.49
CA GLU A 56 8.65 -27.58 -10.52
C GLU A 56 9.35 -27.96 -9.21
N GLY A 57 8.75 -27.70 -8.06
CA GLY A 57 9.37 -27.97 -6.76
C GLY A 57 9.10 -26.83 -5.78
N ASP A 58 9.29 -27.06 -4.48
CA ASP A 58 9.22 -25.98 -3.49
C ASP A 58 10.60 -25.31 -3.40
N ASP A 59 10.97 -24.52 -4.42
CA ASP A 59 12.33 -24.06 -4.65
C ASP A 59 12.74 -22.92 -3.71
N LYS A 60 14.02 -22.90 -3.33
CA LYS A 60 14.55 -21.96 -2.32
C LYS A 60 15.79 -21.26 -2.85
N ILE A 61 15.67 -19.97 -3.11
CA ILE A 61 16.79 -19.11 -3.48
C ILE A 61 17.03 -18.12 -2.34
N SER A 62 18.18 -18.22 -1.67
CA SER A 62 18.56 -17.39 -0.54
C SER A 62 19.96 -16.78 -0.73
N GLY A 63 20.02 -15.44 -0.79
CA GLY A 63 21.26 -14.68 -0.89
C GLY A 63 21.45 -13.76 0.30
N THR A 64 22.58 -13.87 1.00
CA THR A 64 23.00 -12.97 2.08
C THR A 64 24.35 -12.33 1.74
N SER A 65 24.35 -11.01 1.50
CA SER A 65 25.58 -10.21 1.43
C SER A 65 25.81 -9.52 2.77
N THR A 66 26.96 -9.78 3.37
CA THR A 66 27.45 -9.10 4.58
C THR A 66 28.58 -8.13 4.27
N SER A 67 28.80 -7.79 3.00
CA SER A 67 29.81 -6.80 2.62
C SER A 67 29.57 -5.50 3.38
N VAL A 68 30.66 -4.89 3.80
CA VAL A 68 30.69 -3.58 4.44
C VAL A 68 31.41 -2.65 3.48
N GLY A 69 30.85 -2.51 2.28
CA GLY A 69 31.40 -1.65 1.24
C GLY A 69 31.44 -0.20 1.71
N ASN A 70 32.54 0.51 1.44
CA ASN A 70 32.57 1.95 1.61
C ASN A 70 31.76 2.53 0.45
N ASN A 71 30.61 3.16 0.74
CA ASN A 71 29.69 3.82 -0.21
C ASN A 71 30.32 4.99 -1.02
N ASP A 72 31.63 5.01 -1.22
CA ASP A 72 32.42 6.11 -1.75
C ASP A 72 32.34 6.23 -3.29
N ASP A 73 31.82 5.24 -4.01
CA ASP A 73 31.73 5.25 -5.49
C ASP A 73 30.30 5.45 -6.04
N GLY A 74 29.27 5.41 -5.18
CA GLY A 74 27.88 5.62 -5.56
C GLY A 74 27.22 4.42 -6.29
N ASN A 75 27.84 3.23 -6.27
CA ASN A 75 27.20 2.00 -6.73
C ASN A 75 26.25 1.42 -5.67
N ILE A 76 25.26 0.66 -6.15
CA ILE A 76 24.38 -0.14 -5.29
C ILE A 76 25.16 -1.40 -4.89
N ASP A 77 26.03 -1.24 -3.90
CA ASP A 77 26.75 -2.37 -3.30
C ASP A 77 25.89 -2.99 -2.18
N ASP A 78 26.31 -4.14 -1.65
CA ASP A 78 25.68 -4.82 -0.52
C ASP A 78 24.23 -5.33 -0.75
N ILE A 79 24.03 -6.12 -1.81
CA ILE A 79 22.76 -6.68 -2.25
C ILE A 79 22.66 -8.19 -1.94
N GLY A 80 21.56 -8.61 -1.32
CA GLY A 80 21.26 -10.04 -1.14
C GLY A 80 20.99 -10.76 -2.47
N ILE A 81 20.02 -10.26 -3.23
CA ILE A 81 19.71 -10.75 -4.59
C ILE A 81 19.63 -9.57 -5.56
N ALA A 82 20.51 -9.53 -6.55
CA ALA A 82 20.50 -8.57 -7.64
C ALA A 82 19.95 -9.23 -8.91
N ASN A 83 18.72 -8.87 -9.29
CA ASN A 83 18.08 -9.35 -10.50
C ASN A 83 18.04 -8.27 -11.58
N ALA A 84 18.82 -8.46 -12.65
CA ALA A 84 18.75 -7.68 -13.88
C ALA A 84 18.12 -8.46 -15.06
N GLY A 85 17.77 -9.73 -14.86
CA GLY A 85 17.19 -10.63 -15.86
C GLY A 85 15.79 -11.09 -15.49
N THR A 86 15.53 -12.38 -15.64
CA THR A 86 14.26 -13.02 -15.24
C THR A 86 14.54 -14.16 -14.28
N ILE A 87 13.87 -14.17 -13.14
CA ILE A 87 13.78 -15.31 -12.22
C ILE A 87 12.36 -15.85 -12.35
N ASN A 88 12.22 -17.11 -12.76
CA ASN A 88 10.96 -17.86 -12.67
C ASN A 88 11.21 -19.04 -11.72
N THR A 89 10.44 -19.15 -10.64
CA THR A 89 10.57 -20.33 -9.75
C THR A 89 9.66 -21.47 -10.21
N GLY A 90 8.40 -21.19 -10.51
CA GLY A 90 7.60 -22.03 -11.43
C GLY A 90 6.34 -22.57 -10.80
N LYS A 91 6.34 -23.82 -10.32
CA LYS A 91 5.20 -24.35 -9.55
C LYS A 91 5.74 -24.96 -8.29
N GLY A 92 4.94 -24.90 -7.23
CA GLY A 92 5.34 -25.27 -5.88
C GLY A 92 5.39 -24.04 -4.99
N ASN A 93 5.54 -24.26 -3.69
CA ASN A 93 5.54 -23.16 -2.73
C ASN A 93 6.95 -22.60 -2.64
N ASP A 94 7.26 -21.70 -3.57
CA ASP A 94 8.60 -21.21 -3.78
C ASP A 94 8.97 -20.12 -2.78
N ARG A 95 10.28 -19.99 -2.55
CA ARG A 95 10.81 -19.02 -1.59
C ARG A 95 12.02 -18.28 -2.13
N LEU A 96 11.87 -16.96 -2.27
CA LEU A 96 12.95 -16.03 -2.55
C LEU A 96 13.33 -15.25 -1.29
N THR A 97 14.59 -15.33 -0.85
CA THR A 97 15.08 -14.62 0.33
C THR A 97 16.33 -13.79 0.01
N GLY A 98 16.23 -12.46 0.10
CA GLY A 98 17.36 -11.56 -0.09
C GLY A 98 17.71 -10.78 1.18
N THR A 99 18.93 -10.93 1.68
CA THR A 99 19.45 -10.14 2.79
C THR A 99 20.69 -9.40 2.34
N GLY A 100 20.67 -8.07 2.35
CA GLY A 100 21.81 -7.25 1.97
C GLY A 100 22.09 -6.18 3.01
N ASN A 101 23.35 -5.76 3.11
CA ASN A 101 23.70 -4.66 3.99
C ASN A 101 23.24 -3.29 3.46
N PHE A 102 22.80 -3.20 2.21
CA PHE A 102 22.08 -2.04 1.66
C PHE A 102 20.69 -2.44 1.19
N THR A 103 20.59 -3.36 0.22
CA THR A 103 19.32 -3.80 -0.36
C THR A 103 19.10 -5.30 -0.21
N GLY A 104 17.94 -5.73 0.28
CA GLY A 104 17.61 -7.16 0.37
C GLY A 104 17.47 -7.79 -1.02
N ILE A 105 16.51 -7.30 -1.80
CA ILE A 105 16.28 -7.70 -3.19
C ILE A 105 16.23 -6.45 -4.07
N TYR A 106 17.13 -6.38 -5.06
CA TYR A 106 17.12 -5.37 -6.11
C TYR A 106 16.59 -5.99 -7.40
N ASN A 107 15.43 -5.51 -7.86
CA ASN A 107 14.83 -5.93 -9.14
C ASN A 107 14.93 -4.77 -10.12
N ALA A 108 15.91 -4.83 -11.03
CA ALA A 108 16.28 -3.73 -11.91
C ALA A 108 15.22 -3.37 -12.96
N TYR A 109 15.44 -2.28 -13.68
CA TYR A 109 14.55 -1.88 -14.76
C TYR A 109 14.44 -2.98 -15.84
N LYS A 110 13.19 -3.32 -16.22
CA LYS A 110 12.83 -4.41 -17.16
C LYS A 110 13.15 -5.84 -16.70
N SER A 111 13.65 -6.04 -15.49
CA SER A 111 13.79 -7.39 -14.94
C SER A 111 12.44 -7.92 -14.45
N THR A 112 12.37 -9.22 -14.22
CA THR A 112 11.18 -9.89 -13.70
C THR A 112 11.56 -10.89 -12.63
N ILE A 113 10.83 -10.87 -11.53
CA ILE A 113 10.73 -11.98 -10.59
C ILE A 113 9.32 -12.52 -10.76
N ASN A 114 9.20 -13.80 -11.08
CA ASN A 114 7.95 -14.52 -11.10
C ASN A 114 8.07 -15.75 -10.21
N THR A 115 7.28 -15.84 -9.15
CA THR A 115 7.30 -17.05 -8.32
C THR A 115 6.42 -18.15 -8.87
N GLY A 116 5.43 -17.79 -9.69
CA GLY A 116 4.58 -18.75 -10.39
C GLY A 116 3.31 -19.03 -9.62
N ALA A 117 2.70 -20.19 -9.81
CA ALA A 117 1.46 -20.51 -9.11
C ALA A 117 1.75 -21.32 -7.83
N ASP A 118 0.80 -21.34 -6.89
CA ASP A 118 0.87 -21.95 -5.55
C ASP A 118 1.25 -20.93 -4.46
N HIS A 119 1.60 -21.35 -3.23
CA HIS A 119 1.75 -20.45 -2.08
C HIS A 119 3.18 -19.93 -1.95
N ASP A 120 3.49 -18.83 -2.62
CA ASP A 120 4.86 -18.34 -2.73
C ASP A 120 5.23 -17.33 -1.64
N THR A 121 6.53 -17.25 -1.35
CA THR A 121 7.05 -16.33 -0.35
C THR A 121 8.27 -15.55 -0.84
N ILE A 122 8.16 -14.23 -0.84
CA ILE A 122 9.30 -13.32 -1.01
C ILE A 122 9.61 -12.65 0.32
N ILE A 123 10.84 -12.84 0.81
CA ILE A 123 11.34 -12.17 2.00
C ILE A 123 12.59 -11.37 1.68
N ALA A 124 12.58 -10.09 2.07
CA ALA A 124 13.75 -9.25 1.87
C ALA A 124 14.08 -8.41 3.09
N THR A 125 15.36 -8.31 3.40
CA THR A 125 15.89 -7.47 4.48
C THR A 125 17.08 -6.67 3.96
N GLY A 126 16.99 -5.34 4.03
CA GLY A 126 18.09 -4.46 3.67
C GLY A 126 18.33 -3.36 4.70
N ASN A 127 19.57 -2.96 4.98
CA ASN A 127 19.77 -1.83 5.92
C ASN A 127 19.43 -0.47 5.30
N TYR A 128 19.07 -0.39 4.02
CA TYR A 128 18.45 0.79 3.43
C TYR A 128 17.07 0.45 2.88
N VAL A 129 16.96 -0.47 1.92
CA VAL A 129 15.66 -0.87 1.36
C VAL A 129 15.53 -2.38 1.38
N GLY A 130 14.38 -2.90 1.80
CA GLY A 130 14.15 -4.35 1.75
C GLY A 130 14.00 -4.84 0.31
N ILE A 131 12.99 -4.36 -0.41
CA ILE A 131 12.81 -4.57 -1.85
C ILE A 131 12.88 -3.24 -2.59
N TYR A 132 13.83 -3.12 -3.51
CA TYR A 132 13.90 -2.00 -4.45
C TYR A 132 13.50 -2.49 -5.84
N ASN A 133 12.28 -2.16 -6.27
CA ASN A 133 11.67 -2.71 -7.48
C ASN A 133 11.51 -1.66 -8.60
N GLN A 134 12.36 -1.73 -9.62
CA GLN A 134 12.22 -1.03 -10.90
C GLN A 134 11.66 -1.92 -12.02
N GLY A 135 11.62 -3.23 -11.78
CA GLY A 135 11.13 -4.25 -12.71
C GLY A 135 9.69 -4.65 -12.42
N THR A 136 9.39 -5.91 -12.66
CA THR A 136 8.11 -6.53 -12.29
C THR A 136 8.36 -7.63 -11.27
N ILE A 137 7.56 -7.66 -10.22
CA ILE A 137 7.45 -8.79 -9.29
C ILE A 137 6.04 -9.34 -9.46
N ASN A 138 5.94 -10.63 -9.80
CA ASN A 138 4.69 -11.36 -9.92
C ASN A 138 4.73 -12.59 -9.00
N THR A 139 3.63 -12.88 -8.31
CA THR A 139 3.43 -14.16 -7.62
C THR A 139 2.24 -14.95 -8.17
N ASP A 140 1.70 -14.51 -9.32
CA ASP A 140 0.64 -15.16 -10.12
C ASP A 140 -0.63 -15.64 -9.36
N ASP A 141 -0.92 -16.94 -9.25
CA ASP A 141 -2.17 -17.43 -8.60
C ASP A 141 -1.73 -18.23 -7.36
N GLY A 142 -2.18 -17.86 -6.16
CA GLY A 142 -1.65 -18.34 -4.89
C GLY A 142 -2.17 -17.54 -3.70
N ASP A 143 -2.06 -18.04 -2.47
CA ASP A 143 -2.11 -17.15 -1.30
C ASP A 143 -0.67 -16.73 -0.97
N ASP A 144 -0.20 -15.66 -1.59
CA ASP A 144 1.22 -15.31 -1.59
C ASP A 144 1.60 -14.37 -0.46
N THR A 145 2.88 -14.39 -0.09
CA THR A 145 3.40 -13.54 0.97
C THR A 145 4.67 -12.81 0.56
N ILE A 146 4.61 -11.48 0.58
CA ILE A 146 5.76 -10.59 0.43
C ILE A 146 6.00 -9.89 1.78
N THR A 147 7.04 -10.30 2.52
CA THR A 147 7.40 -9.71 3.83
C THR A 147 8.76 -9.04 3.78
N VAL A 148 8.78 -7.73 4.05
CA VAL A 148 9.91 -6.89 3.69
C VAL A 148 10.27 -5.94 4.82
N THR A 149 11.56 -5.91 5.17
CA THR A 149 12.12 -4.94 6.13
C THR A 149 13.24 -4.15 5.48
N GLY A 150 13.20 -2.82 5.61
CA GLY A 150 14.37 -2.01 5.31
C GLY A 150 14.43 -0.72 6.09
N ASN A 151 15.63 -0.24 6.46
CA ASN A 151 15.68 0.91 7.37
C ASN A 151 15.08 2.17 6.76
N TYR A 152 15.31 2.51 5.50
CA TYR A 152 14.62 3.64 4.87
C TYR A 152 13.20 3.25 4.45
N ALA A 153 13.07 2.23 3.61
CA ALA A 153 11.78 1.70 3.19
C ALA A 153 11.75 0.17 3.26
N GLY A 154 10.62 -0.41 3.66
CA GLY A 154 10.38 -1.83 3.45
C GLY A 154 10.32 -2.12 1.96
N VAL A 155 9.21 -1.75 1.33
CA VAL A 155 9.03 -1.85 -0.12
C VAL A 155 9.25 -0.48 -0.75
N TYR A 156 10.12 -0.41 -1.76
CA TYR A 156 10.30 0.75 -2.62
C TYR A 156 9.95 0.36 -4.06
N ASN A 157 8.70 0.57 -4.44
CA ASN A 157 8.15 0.22 -5.75
C ASN A 157 8.19 1.40 -6.71
N LEU A 158 8.93 1.24 -7.80
CA LEU A 158 9.06 2.19 -8.91
C LEU A 158 8.39 1.68 -10.19
N ASN A 159 7.81 0.48 -10.17
CA ASN A 159 7.16 -0.11 -11.33
C ASN A 159 6.02 -1.04 -10.89
N ARG A 160 6.14 -2.38 -10.99
CA ARG A 160 4.98 -3.26 -10.74
C ARG A 160 5.23 -4.37 -9.74
N ILE A 161 4.31 -4.51 -8.79
CA ILE A 161 4.12 -5.70 -7.94
C ILE A 161 2.71 -6.21 -8.22
N ASN A 162 2.58 -7.49 -8.52
CA ASN A 162 1.30 -8.14 -8.80
C ASN A 162 1.23 -9.50 -8.08
N THR A 163 0.25 -9.71 -7.21
CA THR A 163 0.09 -11.00 -6.51
C THR A 163 -1.03 -11.87 -7.07
N GLY A 164 -1.94 -11.27 -7.85
CA GLY A 164 -2.81 -11.99 -8.78
C GLY A 164 -4.06 -12.60 -8.15
N LYS A 165 -4.17 -13.91 -7.97
CA LYS A 165 -5.38 -14.49 -7.34
C LYS A 165 -5.07 -15.31 -6.12
N GLY A 166 -5.80 -15.06 -5.06
CA GLY A 166 -5.79 -15.78 -3.80
C GLY A 166 -5.71 -14.76 -2.69
N LYS A 167 -5.45 -15.20 -1.47
CA LYS A 167 -5.36 -14.32 -0.31
C LYS A 167 -3.92 -13.85 -0.15
N ASP A 168 -3.61 -12.70 -0.70
CA ASP A 168 -2.25 -12.21 -0.75
C ASP A 168 -1.91 -11.27 0.39
N ILE A 169 -0.64 -11.29 0.80
CA ILE A 169 -0.14 -10.47 1.89
C ILE A 169 1.12 -9.73 1.45
N ILE A 170 1.05 -8.41 1.46
CA ILE A 170 2.22 -7.53 1.29
C ILE A 170 2.45 -6.76 2.59
N THR A 171 3.56 -7.04 3.27
CA THR A 171 3.97 -6.32 4.48
C THR A 171 5.31 -5.62 4.25
N GLY A 172 5.32 -4.29 4.37
CA GLY A 172 6.53 -3.47 4.31
C GLY A 172 6.77 -2.73 5.62
N SER A 173 7.96 -2.91 6.21
CA SER A 173 8.38 -2.19 7.40
C SER A 173 9.66 -1.40 7.16
N GLY A 174 9.68 -0.14 7.58
CA GLY A 174 10.91 0.65 7.61
C GLY A 174 10.92 1.77 8.65
N THR A 175 12.03 2.50 8.75
CA THR A 175 12.15 3.64 9.69
C THR A 175 11.71 4.95 9.08
N ASN A 176 11.64 5.08 7.75
CA ASN A 176 11.00 6.23 7.10
C ASN A 176 9.66 5.86 6.46
N ASN A 177 9.60 4.78 5.66
CA ASN A 177 8.35 4.34 5.05
C ASN A 177 8.17 2.82 5.17
N GLY A 178 6.94 2.36 5.38
CA GLY A 178 6.64 0.93 5.30
C GLY A 178 6.62 0.46 3.84
N ILE A 179 5.72 1.06 3.06
CA ILE A 179 5.56 0.85 1.62
C ILE A 179 5.61 2.19 0.89
N TRP A 180 6.51 2.32 -0.07
CA TRP A 180 6.62 3.44 -0.98
C TRP A 180 6.23 3.00 -2.39
N ASN A 181 5.10 3.51 -2.90
CA ASN A 181 4.62 3.28 -4.26
C ASN A 181 4.72 4.59 -5.05
N ASP A 182 5.68 4.67 -5.98
CA ASP A 182 5.99 5.89 -6.70
C ASP A 182 4.96 6.21 -7.81
N TYR A 183 5.06 7.39 -8.43
CA TYR A 183 4.23 7.71 -9.60
C TYR A 183 4.50 6.73 -10.74
N ALA A 184 3.47 6.42 -11.54
CA ALA A 184 3.52 5.45 -12.63
C ALA A 184 3.79 3.99 -12.20
N SER A 185 3.85 3.73 -10.89
CA SER A 185 3.97 2.38 -10.34
C SER A 185 2.61 1.81 -9.94
N LYS A 186 2.50 0.48 -9.88
CA LYS A 186 1.31 -0.26 -9.47
C LYS A 186 1.67 -1.34 -8.45
N ILE A 187 0.93 -1.39 -7.36
CA ILE A 187 0.73 -2.59 -6.54
C ILE A 187 -0.68 -3.10 -6.86
N ASP A 188 -0.78 -4.36 -7.26
CA ASP A 188 -2.01 -5.03 -7.70
C ASP A 188 -2.13 -6.36 -6.95
N THR A 189 -3.12 -6.55 -6.09
CA THR A 189 -3.32 -7.86 -5.42
C THR A 189 -4.38 -8.71 -6.10
N GLY A 190 -5.18 -8.12 -6.98
CA GLY A 190 -6.01 -8.85 -7.94
C GLY A 190 -7.31 -9.39 -7.35
N SER A 191 -7.43 -10.68 -7.02
CA SER A 191 -8.68 -11.20 -6.45
C SER A 191 -8.46 -12.15 -5.30
N GLY A 192 -9.18 -11.92 -4.21
CA GLY A 192 -9.15 -12.67 -2.96
C GLY A 192 -9.23 -11.67 -1.81
N ASP A 193 -9.22 -12.16 -0.57
CA ASP A 193 -9.28 -11.26 0.60
C ASP A 193 -7.86 -10.80 0.96
N ASP A 194 -7.38 -9.75 0.31
CA ASP A 194 -5.97 -9.35 0.32
C ASP A 194 -5.60 -8.40 1.45
N ILE A 195 -4.30 -8.37 1.80
CA ILE A 195 -3.77 -7.54 2.88
C ILE A 195 -2.53 -6.78 2.44
N ILE A 196 -2.59 -5.46 2.49
CA ILE A 196 -1.44 -4.56 2.33
C ILE A 196 -1.19 -3.84 3.64
N THR A 197 -0.04 -4.06 4.25
CA THR A 197 0.36 -3.44 5.52
C THR A 197 1.68 -2.71 5.39
N GLY A 198 1.67 -1.41 5.68
CA GLY A 198 2.86 -0.58 5.77
C GLY A 198 3.07 -0.03 7.18
N THR A 199 4.23 -0.28 7.78
CA THR A 199 4.53 0.15 9.15
C THR A 199 5.85 0.90 9.26
N THR A 200 5.84 2.02 9.98
CA THR A 200 7.03 2.79 10.33
C THR A 200 6.81 3.65 11.57
N ASP A 201 7.89 4.00 12.26
CA ASP A 201 7.88 5.08 13.26
C ASP A 201 8.20 6.46 12.63
N GLY A 202 8.54 6.50 11.34
CA GLY A 202 8.98 7.70 10.61
C GLY A 202 7.87 8.44 9.87
N GLU A 203 8.01 8.56 8.55
CA GLU A 203 7.14 9.37 7.71
C GLU A 203 5.80 8.68 7.48
N SER A 204 5.70 7.73 6.56
CA SER A 204 4.41 7.14 6.17
C SER A 204 4.39 5.62 6.28
N GLY A 205 3.34 5.06 6.87
CA GLY A 205 3.12 3.61 6.83
C GLY A 205 3.03 3.14 5.38
N ILE A 206 2.12 3.75 4.62
CA ILE A 206 2.01 3.60 3.17
C ILE A 206 2.05 4.99 2.53
N ILE A 207 2.88 5.17 1.50
CA ILE A 207 2.86 6.37 0.66
C ILE A 207 2.65 5.99 -0.81
N ASN A 208 1.67 6.62 -1.45
CA ASN A 208 1.29 6.40 -2.84
C ASN A 208 1.34 7.72 -3.61
N PHE A 209 2.31 7.87 -4.51
CA PHE A 209 2.64 9.16 -5.11
C PHE A 209 1.78 9.54 -6.31
N LYS A 210 1.83 10.83 -6.64
CA LYS A 210 1.29 11.39 -7.88
C LYS A 210 2.24 12.44 -8.42
N LEU A 211 2.47 12.40 -9.72
CA LEU A 211 3.26 13.39 -10.44
C LEU A 211 2.35 14.35 -11.19
N PHE A 212 2.50 15.65 -10.94
CA PHE A 212 1.88 16.72 -11.73
C PHE A 212 2.84 17.13 -12.85
N LYS A 213 2.42 16.96 -14.11
CA LYS A 213 3.19 17.45 -15.25
C LYS A 213 2.89 18.92 -15.52
N LEU A 214 3.83 19.58 -16.19
CA LEU A 214 3.69 20.98 -16.61
C LEU A 214 2.52 21.22 -17.58
N ASP A 215 2.05 20.18 -18.27
CA ASP A 215 0.90 20.24 -19.18
C ASP A 215 -0.46 20.08 -18.47
N GLY A 216 -0.46 19.99 -17.13
CA GLY A 216 -1.65 19.81 -16.32
C GLY A 216 -2.16 18.38 -16.25
N THR A 217 -1.52 17.42 -16.92
CA THR A 217 -1.82 16.00 -16.76
C THR A 217 -1.16 15.44 -15.50
N THR A 218 -1.67 14.33 -14.99
CA THR A 218 -1.12 13.66 -13.83
C THR A 218 -0.76 12.22 -14.15
N ILE A 219 0.25 11.70 -13.46
CA ILE A 219 0.53 10.27 -13.43
C ILE A 219 0.45 9.82 -11.99
N ASP A 220 -0.43 8.86 -11.74
CA ASP A 220 -0.68 8.36 -10.41
C ASP A 220 0.18 7.11 -10.18
N GLY A 221 0.63 6.93 -8.94
CA GLY A 221 0.88 5.62 -8.37
C GLY A 221 -0.47 4.98 -8.05
N ILE A 222 -0.56 3.67 -8.26
CA ILE A 222 -1.79 2.91 -8.10
C ILE A 222 -1.57 1.82 -7.06
N ILE A 223 -2.46 1.73 -6.08
CA ILE A 223 -2.65 0.55 -5.24
C ILE A 223 -4.05 0.04 -5.54
N ASP A 224 -4.16 -1.22 -5.96
CA ASP A 224 -5.40 -1.84 -6.44
C ASP A 224 -5.52 -3.23 -5.80
N THR A 225 -6.54 -3.49 -4.99
CA THR A 225 -6.74 -4.82 -4.39
C THR A 225 -7.80 -5.66 -5.10
N GLY A 226 -8.60 -5.03 -5.96
CA GLY A 226 -9.42 -5.70 -6.95
C GLY A 226 -10.73 -6.28 -6.41
N THR A 227 -10.83 -7.58 -6.17
CA THR A 227 -12.10 -8.17 -5.68
C THR A 227 -11.88 -9.08 -4.49
N GLY A 228 -12.69 -8.93 -3.45
CA GLY A 228 -12.59 -9.66 -2.19
C GLY A 228 -12.76 -8.67 -1.04
N ASN A 229 -12.70 -9.13 0.21
CA ASN A 229 -12.76 -8.23 1.36
C ASN A 229 -11.34 -7.84 1.74
N ASP A 230 -10.87 -6.75 1.16
CA ASP A 230 -9.48 -6.35 1.22
C ASP A 230 -9.17 -5.46 2.42
N THR A 231 -7.91 -5.44 2.83
CA THR A 231 -7.44 -4.61 3.93
C THR A 231 -6.16 -3.88 3.57
N ILE A 232 -6.21 -2.56 3.57
CA ILE A 232 -5.05 -1.67 3.46
C ILE A 232 -4.85 -0.99 4.82
N THR A 233 -3.73 -1.27 5.48
CA THR A 233 -3.37 -0.67 6.77
C THR A 233 -2.04 0.06 6.71
N GLY A 234 -2.04 1.35 7.03
CA GLY A 234 -0.84 2.16 7.17
C GLY A 234 -0.66 2.68 8.59
N THR A 235 0.48 2.40 9.20
CA THR A 235 0.90 3.00 10.48
C THR A 235 2.21 3.75 10.29
N GLY A 236 2.21 5.06 10.51
CA GLY A 236 3.40 5.92 10.36
C GLY A 236 3.44 7.01 11.41
N GLY A 237 4.60 7.64 11.60
CA GLY A 237 4.74 8.76 12.54
C GLY A 237 4.07 10.04 12.01
N LEU A 238 4.26 10.38 10.74
CA LEU A 238 3.58 11.51 10.09
C LEU A 238 2.22 11.09 9.53
N ASN A 239 2.20 10.13 8.60
CA ASN A 239 0.96 9.66 7.97
C ASN A 239 0.79 8.17 8.20
N GLY A 240 -0.40 7.71 8.58
CA GLY A 240 -0.74 6.30 8.45
C GLY A 240 -0.70 5.91 6.98
N ILE A 241 -1.56 6.55 6.19
CA ILE A 241 -1.61 6.44 4.73
C ILE A 241 -1.49 7.85 4.12
N GLY A 242 -0.44 8.07 3.34
CA GLY A 242 -0.26 9.26 2.50
C GLY A 242 -0.60 8.94 1.04
N ASN A 243 -1.76 9.39 0.56
CA ASN A 243 -2.22 9.13 -0.80
C ASN A 243 -2.24 10.41 -1.65
N GLY A 244 -1.30 10.51 -2.58
CA GLY A 244 -1.35 11.45 -3.70
C GLY A 244 -1.94 10.81 -4.96
N GLY A 245 -1.77 9.51 -5.16
CA GLY A 245 -2.21 8.75 -6.33
C GLY A 245 -3.64 8.21 -6.23
N THR A 246 -3.82 6.98 -6.69
CA THR A 246 -5.10 6.25 -6.60
C THR A 246 -4.94 5.01 -5.72
N ILE A 247 -5.81 4.87 -4.72
CA ILE A 247 -6.06 3.63 -3.98
C ILE A 247 -7.45 3.15 -4.39
N ASN A 248 -7.56 1.90 -4.84
CA ASN A 248 -8.79 1.25 -5.23
C ASN A 248 -8.89 -0.11 -4.55
N THR A 249 -9.97 -0.39 -3.81
CA THR A 249 -10.17 -1.73 -3.22
C THR A 249 -11.16 -2.60 -3.99
N GLY A 250 -12.10 -1.97 -4.70
CA GLY A 250 -12.82 -2.61 -5.79
C GLY A 250 -14.14 -3.22 -5.37
N THR A 251 -14.29 -4.55 -5.29
CA THR A 251 -15.58 -5.13 -4.85
C THR A 251 -15.41 -6.05 -3.66
N GLY A 252 -16.18 -5.82 -2.60
CA GLY A 252 -16.19 -6.60 -1.37
C GLY A 252 -16.36 -5.66 -0.20
N ASN A 253 -16.29 -6.16 1.04
CA ASN A 253 -16.37 -5.29 2.22
C ASN A 253 -14.95 -4.91 2.64
N ASP A 254 -14.47 -3.79 2.13
CA ASP A 254 -13.07 -3.42 2.21
C ASP A 254 -12.77 -2.55 3.43
N THR A 255 -11.51 -2.55 3.86
CA THR A 255 -11.02 -1.71 4.94
C THR A 255 -9.79 -0.93 4.53
N VAL A 256 -9.85 0.39 4.65
CA VAL A 256 -8.69 1.30 4.53
C VAL A 256 -8.49 1.98 5.88
N SER A 257 -7.38 1.68 6.56
CA SER A 257 -7.10 2.17 7.91
C SER A 257 -5.74 2.84 7.99
N GLY A 258 -5.71 4.08 8.47
CA GLY A 258 -4.50 4.87 8.66
C GLY A 258 -4.33 5.35 10.09
N THR A 259 -3.16 5.12 10.69
CA THR A 259 -2.77 5.66 12.00
C THR A 259 -1.47 6.45 11.91
N GLY A 260 -1.49 7.72 12.34
CA GLY A 260 -0.31 8.59 12.40
C GLY A 260 -0.62 9.98 12.95
N GLN A 261 0.23 10.99 12.73
CA GLN A 261 -0.17 12.38 13.01
C GLN A 261 -1.38 12.78 12.14
N ASN A 262 -1.35 12.43 10.87
CA ASN A 262 -2.54 12.30 10.03
C ASN A 262 -2.84 10.80 9.92
N GLY A 263 -4.04 10.37 10.28
CA GLY A 263 -4.44 8.98 10.06
C GLY A 263 -4.37 8.65 8.58
N ILE A 264 -5.16 9.39 7.79
CA ILE A 264 -5.12 9.35 6.33
C ILE A 264 -4.90 10.78 5.81
N GLN A 265 -3.83 11.00 5.05
CA GLN A 265 -3.61 12.21 4.27
C GLN A 265 -3.89 11.92 2.80
N ASN A 266 -5.00 12.44 2.27
CA ASN A 266 -5.44 12.19 0.90
C ASN A 266 -5.44 13.49 0.08
N SER A 267 -4.61 13.53 -0.96
CA SER A 267 -4.65 14.53 -2.04
C SER A 267 -4.98 13.91 -3.41
N GLY A 268 -5.10 12.58 -3.45
CA GLY A 268 -5.47 11.79 -4.61
C GLY A 268 -6.90 11.27 -4.56
N THR A 269 -7.08 10.02 -4.98
CA THR A 269 -8.35 9.29 -4.91
C THR A 269 -8.21 8.06 -4.03
N ILE A 270 -9.15 7.88 -3.10
CA ILE A 270 -9.42 6.60 -2.46
C ILE A 270 -10.82 6.19 -2.90
N ASN A 271 -10.93 5.02 -3.55
CA ASN A 271 -12.20 4.43 -3.96
C ASN A 271 -12.30 3.03 -3.36
N THR A 272 -13.30 2.76 -2.53
CA THR A 272 -13.50 1.40 -2.03
C THR A 272 -14.41 0.56 -2.92
N GLY A 273 -15.12 1.20 -3.84
CA GLY A 273 -15.95 0.52 -4.83
C GLY A 273 -17.23 -0.02 -4.22
N THR A 274 -17.65 -1.26 -4.49
CA THR A 274 -18.95 -1.77 -4.00
C THR A 274 -18.80 -2.77 -2.88
N GLY A 275 -19.65 -2.65 -1.86
CA GLY A 275 -19.74 -3.50 -0.68
C GLY A 275 -19.79 -2.62 0.57
N ASN A 276 -19.89 -3.20 1.78
CA ASN A 276 -19.98 -2.37 2.99
C ASN A 276 -18.57 -2.03 3.47
N ASP A 277 -18.05 -0.91 3.03
CA ASP A 277 -16.66 -0.54 3.21
C ASP A 277 -16.43 0.28 4.47
N THR A 278 -15.19 0.29 4.93
CA THR A 278 -14.77 1.10 6.08
C THR A 278 -13.47 1.82 5.79
N ILE A 279 -13.50 3.16 5.91
CA ILE A 279 -12.34 4.03 5.86
C ILE A 279 -12.16 4.65 7.24
N THR A 280 -11.03 4.39 7.90
CA THR A 280 -10.76 4.89 9.25
C THR A 280 -9.43 5.65 9.31
N GLY A 281 -9.48 6.89 9.79
CA GLY A 281 -8.30 7.71 10.04
C GLY A 281 -8.16 8.04 11.52
N ILE A 282 -7.01 7.70 12.11
CA ILE A 282 -6.69 7.94 13.53
C ILE A 282 -5.44 8.82 13.61
N GLY A 283 -5.59 10.03 14.14
CA GLY A 283 -4.46 10.93 14.35
C GLY A 283 -4.84 12.25 15.02
N ASN A 284 -3.93 13.23 14.97
CA ASN A 284 -4.26 14.62 15.29
C ASN A 284 -5.27 15.17 14.27
N ASN A 285 -5.06 14.81 13.01
CA ASN A 285 -6.07 14.88 11.97
C ASN A 285 -6.46 13.43 11.65
N GLY A 286 -7.73 13.07 11.82
CA GLY A 286 -8.17 11.71 11.49
C GLY A 286 -8.01 11.48 10.00
N ILE A 287 -8.71 12.30 9.22
CA ILE A 287 -8.66 12.29 7.76
C ILE A 287 -8.39 13.73 7.27
N ASP A 288 -7.19 13.98 6.75
CA ASP A 288 -6.83 15.20 6.03
C ASP A 288 -7.04 14.99 4.53
N ASN A 289 -8.19 15.43 4.03
CA ASN A 289 -8.62 15.21 2.66
C ASN A 289 -8.65 16.52 1.87
N SER A 290 -7.77 16.62 0.88
CA SER A 290 -7.79 17.61 -0.20
C SER A 290 -8.13 16.99 -1.56
N GLY A 291 -8.23 15.66 -1.63
CA GLY A 291 -8.60 14.88 -2.80
C GLY A 291 -10.05 14.41 -2.78
N THR A 292 -10.27 13.16 -3.21
CA THR A 292 -11.57 12.49 -3.19
C THR A 292 -11.51 11.18 -2.43
N ILE A 293 -12.50 10.93 -1.60
CA ILE A 293 -12.80 9.64 -0.97
C ILE A 293 -14.20 9.22 -1.46
N ARG A 294 -14.34 7.98 -1.92
CA ARG A 294 -15.60 7.43 -2.46
C ARG A 294 -15.79 5.96 -2.07
N THR A 295 -17.01 5.57 -1.70
CA THR A 295 -17.36 4.19 -1.30
C THR A 295 -18.48 3.56 -2.14
N GLU A 296 -18.81 4.17 -3.28
CA GLU A 296 -19.83 3.77 -4.27
C GLU A 296 -21.15 3.18 -3.75
N ALA A 297 -21.27 1.87 -3.53
CA ALA A 297 -22.54 1.25 -3.18
C ALA A 297 -22.38 0.22 -2.06
N GLY A 298 -23.11 0.38 -0.97
CA GLY A 298 -22.97 -0.44 0.24
C GLY A 298 -23.58 0.25 1.45
N ASN A 299 -23.31 -0.22 2.67
CA ASN A 299 -23.55 0.61 3.86
C ASN A 299 -22.20 0.93 4.46
N ASP A 300 -21.66 2.06 4.07
CA ASP A 300 -20.27 2.39 4.27
C ASP A 300 -20.03 3.20 5.53
N ILE A 301 -18.80 3.15 6.01
CA ILE A 301 -18.35 3.93 7.16
C ILE A 301 -17.11 4.73 6.78
N VAL A 302 -17.20 6.05 6.91
CA VAL A 302 -16.03 6.94 6.90
C VAL A 302 -15.84 7.51 8.29
N ASP A 303 -14.82 7.02 9.00
CA ASP A 303 -14.53 7.30 10.39
C ASP A 303 -13.30 8.20 10.55
N GLY A 304 -13.55 9.50 10.68
CA GLY A 304 -12.57 10.52 11.07
C GLY A 304 -12.79 10.98 12.51
N LEU A 305 -13.45 10.19 13.36
CA LEU A 305 -13.84 10.64 14.71
C LEU A 305 -12.64 11.06 15.55
N THR A 306 -11.55 10.28 15.49
CA THR A 306 -10.31 10.63 16.19
C THR A 306 -9.52 11.62 15.36
N GLY A 307 -9.53 12.89 15.77
CA GLY A 307 -8.81 13.99 15.12
C GLY A 307 -9.65 14.80 14.13
N GLY A 308 -10.83 14.32 13.73
CA GLY A 308 -11.74 15.02 12.84
C GLY A 308 -11.34 14.98 11.36
N PHE A 309 -12.10 15.73 10.55
CA PHE A 309 -11.82 15.94 9.14
C PHE A 309 -11.12 17.28 8.90
N VAL A 310 -10.10 17.28 8.06
CA VAL A 310 -9.36 18.49 7.66
C VAL A 310 -9.27 18.54 6.14
N GLY A 311 -9.08 19.75 5.60
CA GLY A 311 -8.95 19.99 4.17
C GLY A 311 -10.25 20.45 3.50
N ASN A 312 -10.23 20.44 2.17
CA ASN A 312 -11.29 20.93 1.30
C ASN A 312 -11.68 19.91 0.21
N GLY A 313 -11.29 18.65 0.39
CA GLY A 313 -11.62 17.54 -0.48
C GLY A 313 -13.07 17.08 -0.33
N SER A 314 -13.44 16.09 -1.15
CA SER A 314 -14.78 15.49 -1.16
C SER A 314 -14.78 14.10 -0.54
N ILE A 315 -15.81 13.80 0.24
CA ILE A 315 -16.17 12.48 0.74
C ILE A 315 -17.57 12.18 0.21
N ILE A 316 -17.70 11.12 -0.60
CA ILE A 316 -18.93 10.75 -1.30
C ILE A 316 -19.23 9.29 -0.94
N VAL A 317 -20.25 9.05 -0.11
CA VAL A 317 -20.52 7.70 0.41
C VAL A 317 -21.45 6.88 -0.49
N GLY A 318 -22.28 7.51 -1.32
CA GLY A 318 -22.87 6.86 -2.50
C GLY A 318 -24.23 6.24 -2.24
N ASP A 319 -24.50 5.05 -2.76
CA ASP A 319 -25.77 4.35 -2.60
C ASP A 319 -25.73 3.48 -1.34
N GLY A 320 -26.54 3.76 -0.32
CA GLY A 320 -26.36 3.08 0.96
C GLY A 320 -27.18 3.58 2.12
N ASN A 321 -26.97 2.98 3.30
CA ASN A 321 -27.30 3.68 4.55
C ASN A 321 -25.98 3.94 5.25
N ASP A 322 -25.34 5.02 4.83
CA ASP A 322 -23.95 5.26 5.12
C ASP A 322 -23.77 6.06 6.40
N ILE A 323 -22.57 5.97 6.95
CA ILE A 323 -22.22 6.59 8.21
C ILE A 323 -20.92 7.38 8.05
N VAL A 324 -20.99 8.69 8.28
CA VAL A 324 -19.81 9.53 8.41
C VAL A 324 -19.65 9.93 9.88
N LYS A 325 -18.52 9.55 10.50
CA LYS A 325 -18.21 9.88 11.90
C LYS A 325 -17.11 10.91 12.00
N GLY A 326 -17.33 11.90 12.86
CA GLY A 326 -16.44 13.04 13.08
C GLY A 326 -16.99 14.33 12.50
N PHE A 327 -16.35 15.44 12.85
CA PHE A 327 -16.70 16.77 12.35
C PHE A 327 -15.44 17.46 11.83
N GLY A 328 -15.58 18.31 10.81
CA GLY A 328 -14.42 18.98 10.24
C GLY A 328 -14.67 19.63 8.89
N GLY A 329 -13.59 20.08 8.25
CA GLY A 329 -13.62 20.71 6.94
C GLY A 329 -13.83 19.70 5.81
N GLY A 330 -14.41 20.16 4.70
CA GLY A 330 -14.59 19.36 3.47
C GLY A 330 -16.02 19.42 2.92
N PHE A 331 -16.22 18.68 1.84
CA PHE A 331 -17.52 18.46 1.18
C PHE A 331 -17.95 17.02 1.38
N PHE A 332 -19.15 16.83 1.91
CA PHE A 332 -19.68 15.51 2.26
C PHE A 332 -21.01 15.31 1.53
N ASP A 333 -21.10 14.23 0.76
CA ASP A 333 -22.30 13.85 0.02
C ASP A 333 -22.75 12.47 0.47
N GLY A 334 -23.91 12.40 1.12
CA GLY A 334 -24.54 11.16 1.56
C GLY A 334 -25.01 10.28 0.39
N GLY A 335 -25.25 10.85 -0.79
CA GLY A 335 -25.74 10.10 -1.94
C GLY A 335 -27.18 9.62 -1.80
N ASN A 336 -27.46 8.36 -2.15
CA ASN A 336 -28.80 7.80 -2.08
C ASN A 336 -28.93 6.85 -0.90
N GLY A 337 -29.90 7.13 -0.04
CA GLY A 337 -30.44 6.14 0.88
C GLY A 337 -30.76 6.79 2.21
N LYS A 338 -30.29 6.26 3.33
CA LYS A 338 -30.58 6.85 4.64
C LYS A 338 -29.32 7.10 5.44
N ASP A 339 -28.69 8.22 5.13
CA ASP A 339 -27.32 8.48 5.53
C ASP A 339 -27.24 9.28 6.83
N GLN A 340 -26.21 8.98 7.62
CA GLN A 340 -26.07 9.47 8.97
C GLN A 340 -24.73 10.18 9.19
N LEU A 341 -24.83 11.39 9.77
CA LEU A 341 -23.71 12.09 10.38
C LEU A 341 -23.67 11.77 11.88
N LEU A 342 -22.51 11.36 12.36
CA LEU A 342 -22.23 11.08 13.76
C LEU A 342 -21.13 12.01 14.27
N PHE A 343 -21.49 12.97 15.11
CA PHE A 343 -20.56 13.94 15.66
C PHE A 343 -20.17 13.60 17.10
N ASP A 344 -19.01 14.14 17.51
CA ASP A 344 -18.68 14.26 18.92
C ASP A 344 -19.59 15.27 19.63
N PHE A 345 -19.54 15.25 20.96
CA PHE A 345 -20.33 16.16 21.78
C PHE A 345 -20.01 17.62 21.46
N GLY A 346 -21.04 18.40 21.14
CA GLY A 346 -20.82 19.75 20.64
C GLY A 346 -22.10 20.51 20.35
N THR A 347 -21.95 21.81 20.10
CA THR A 347 -23.05 22.66 19.63
C THR A 347 -22.78 23.08 18.19
N TYR A 348 -23.75 22.84 17.33
CA TYR A 348 -23.64 23.01 15.88
C TYR A 348 -24.79 23.85 15.37
N THR A 349 -24.53 24.66 14.35
CA THR A 349 -25.53 25.48 13.66
C THR A 349 -25.60 25.08 12.20
N VAL A 350 -26.79 24.76 11.70
CA VAL A 350 -27.01 24.47 10.28
C VAL A 350 -27.52 25.73 9.59
N SER A 351 -26.93 26.07 8.44
CA SER A 351 -27.41 27.14 7.58
C SER A 351 -28.90 26.96 7.21
N GLY A 352 -29.63 28.07 7.05
CA GLY A 352 -31.06 28.05 6.70
C GLY A 352 -31.36 27.72 5.24
N SER A 353 -30.33 27.66 4.40
CA SER A 353 -30.44 27.39 2.96
C SER A 353 -29.15 26.77 2.44
N ALA A 354 -29.26 25.86 1.48
CA ALA A 354 -28.13 25.35 0.73
C ALA A 354 -27.44 26.46 -0.10
N ASN A 355 -26.15 26.25 -0.39
CA ASN A 355 -25.40 27.04 -1.35
C ASN A 355 -25.81 26.70 -2.81
N SER A 356 -25.19 27.34 -3.80
CA SER A 356 -25.50 27.10 -5.22
C SER A 356 -25.20 25.69 -5.73
N ALA A 357 -24.39 24.93 -5.00
CA ALA A 357 -24.04 23.55 -5.32
C ALA A 357 -24.91 22.52 -4.55
N GLY A 358 -25.84 22.96 -3.70
CA GLY A 358 -26.73 22.08 -2.94
C GLY A 358 -26.31 21.78 -1.50
N PHE A 359 -25.15 22.29 -1.05
CA PHE A 359 -24.63 21.99 0.28
C PHE A 359 -25.14 22.96 1.35
N TYR A 360 -25.53 22.41 2.49
CA TYR A 360 -25.74 23.15 3.73
C TYR A 360 -24.42 23.25 4.49
N THR A 361 -24.19 24.39 5.15
CA THR A 361 -23.08 24.55 6.09
C THR A 361 -23.53 24.13 7.48
N ILE A 362 -22.80 23.21 8.12
CA ILE A 362 -22.86 22.95 9.56
C ILE A 362 -21.62 23.59 10.18
N SER A 363 -21.81 24.47 11.16
CA SER A 363 -20.71 25.18 11.82
C SER A 363 -20.70 24.93 13.32
N ASN A 364 -19.51 24.75 13.90
CA ASN A 364 -19.30 24.81 15.36
C ASN A 364 -18.78 26.19 15.83
N GLY A 365 -18.80 27.20 14.95
CA GLY A 365 -18.30 28.55 15.19
C GLY A 365 -16.81 28.76 14.89
N ILE A 366 -16.07 27.69 14.64
CA ILE A 366 -14.63 27.72 14.29
C ILE A 366 -14.40 27.04 12.93
N THR A 367 -15.04 25.88 12.73
CA THR A 367 -14.91 25.03 11.55
C THR A 367 -16.27 24.83 10.92
N ASP A 368 -16.28 24.82 9.58
CA ASP A 368 -17.45 24.60 8.75
C ASP A 368 -17.33 23.27 8.00
N MET A 369 -18.39 22.49 8.05
CA MET A 369 -18.58 21.25 7.29
C MET A 369 -19.66 21.50 6.25
N LEU A 370 -19.40 21.21 4.97
CA LEU A 370 -20.39 21.35 3.90
C LEU A 370 -21.00 19.99 3.61
N VAL A 371 -22.31 19.86 3.80
CA VAL A 371 -23.00 18.56 3.66
C VAL A 371 -24.19 18.65 2.71
N GLN A 372 -24.48 17.57 2.00
CA GLN A 372 -25.73 17.36 1.27
C GLN A 372 -26.16 15.89 1.34
N ASN A 373 -27.44 15.63 1.07
CA ASN A 373 -28.01 14.28 1.00
C ASN A 373 -27.82 13.43 2.28
N PHE A 374 -27.84 14.05 3.46
CA PHE A 374 -27.90 13.31 4.74
C PHE A 374 -29.29 13.38 5.35
N ASP A 375 -29.76 12.27 5.93
CA ASP A 375 -31.08 12.16 6.55
C ASP A 375 -31.05 12.39 8.05
N LEU A 376 -29.96 11.97 8.71
CA LEU A 376 -29.85 11.90 10.15
C LEU A 376 -28.57 12.58 10.67
N ILE A 377 -28.69 13.23 11.82
CA ILE A 377 -27.55 13.67 12.63
C ILE A 377 -27.69 13.09 14.04
N SER A 378 -26.61 12.57 14.60
CA SER A 378 -26.58 12.02 15.95
C SER A 378 -25.23 12.24 16.65
N SER A 379 -25.21 11.94 17.95
CA SER A 379 -24.01 11.87 18.78
C SER A 379 -23.39 10.47 18.73
N THR A 380 -22.07 10.37 18.66
CA THR A 380 -21.32 9.10 18.82
C THR A 380 -21.45 8.54 20.24
N ASN A 381 -21.57 9.42 21.24
CA ASN A 381 -21.63 9.06 22.67
C ASN A 381 -23.07 8.86 23.18
N ASN A 382 -24.07 9.30 22.43
CA ASN A 382 -25.47 9.12 22.77
C ASN A 382 -26.32 8.90 21.50
N PRO A 383 -26.34 7.67 20.96
CA PRO A 383 -27.11 7.34 19.76
C PRO A 383 -28.63 7.40 19.96
N ALA A 384 -29.13 7.67 21.18
CA ALA A 384 -30.55 7.94 21.40
C ALA A 384 -30.96 9.38 20.99
N THR A 385 -30.01 10.31 20.90
CA THR A 385 -30.22 11.67 20.40
C THR A 385 -30.01 11.71 18.90
N ILE A 386 -31.06 11.37 18.15
CA ILE A 386 -31.09 11.42 16.69
C ILE A 386 -32.01 12.55 16.24
N PHE A 387 -31.50 13.40 15.37
CA PHE A 387 -32.25 14.45 14.68
C PHE A 387 -32.41 14.07 13.21
N SER A 388 -33.60 14.31 12.64
CA SER A 388 -33.68 14.37 11.17
C SER A 388 -32.97 15.62 10.70
N PHE A 389 -32.14 15.52 9.66
CA PHE A 389 -31.40 16.65 9.09
C PHE A 389 -32.34 17.82 8.76
N SER A 390 -33.49 17.52 8.16
CA SER A 390 -34.52 18.51 7.81
C SER A 390 -35.05 19.32 9.01
N SER A 391 -35.02 18.74 10.22
CA SER A 391 -35.54 19.38 11.43
C SER A 391 -34.58 20.40 12.06
N VAL A 392 -33.29 20.35 11.68
CA VAL A 392 -32.25 21.22 12.23
C VAL A 392 -31.78 22.30 11.26
N ILE A 393 -32.28 22.34 10.02
CA ILE A 393 -31.99 23.39 9.05
C ILE A 393 -32.35 24.77 9.62
N GLY A 394 -31.39 25.70 9.59
CA GLY A 394 -31.55 27.05 10.13
C GLY A 394 -31.54 27.13 11.66
N GLN A 395 -31.22 26.04 12.35
CA GLN A 395 -31.23 25.95 13.81
C GLN A 395 -29.84 25.68 14.38
N THR A 396 -29.71 25.96 15.68
CA THR A 396 -28.61 25.49 16.51
C THR A 396 -29.08 24.30 17.35
N PHE A 397 -28.30 23.23 17.38
CA PHE A 397 -28.58 22.02 18.15
C PHE A 397 -27.34 21.55 18.92
N THR A 398 -27.55 20.68 19.90
CA THR A 398 -26.49 20.07 20.71
C THR A 398 -26.66 18.56 20.67
N VAL A 399 -25.56 17.86 20.42
CA VAL A 399 -25.43 16.39 20.42
C VAL A 399 -24.45 15.95 21.48
#